data_AF-A0A4R3QLC3-F1
#
_entry.id   AF-A0A4R3QLC3-F1
#
_cell.length_a   1.000
_cell.length_b   1.000
_cell.length_c   1.000
_cell.angle_alpha   90.00
_cell.angle_beta   90.00
_cell.angle_gamma   90.00
#
_symmetry.space_group_name_H-M   'P 1'
#
loop_
_entity.id
_entity.type
_entity.pdbx_description
1 polymer ?
#
loop_
_entity_poly.entity_id
_entity_poly.type
_entity_poly.pdbx_seq_one_letter_code
_entity_poly.pdbx_strand_id
1 'polypeptide(L)'
;MSIFILVRGHLTMAELRQAIFETLGEMEDEHAIRYSRGVSLFINPTDEFGDKVVVRNRLGGVVSRVVKNGPYRSAAEEYNI
;
A
#
# COMPACT_ATOMS: atom_id res chain seq x y z
N MET A 1 -12.43 4.72 -16.54
CA MET A 1 -11.72 5.89 -15.98
C MET A 1 -10.89 5.42 -14.81
N SER A 2 -9.67 5.94 -14.64
CA SER A 2 -8.77 5.62 -13.53
C SER A 2 -8.36 6.91 -12.83
N ILE A 3 -8.25 6.86 -11.50
CA ILE A 3 -7.80 7.99 -10.68
C ILE A 3 -6.35 7.69 -10.25
N PHE A 4 -5.48 8.69 -10.36
CA PHE A 4 -4.08 8.58 -9.98
C PHE A 4 -3.85 9.28 -8.64
N ILE A 5 -3.35 8.53 -7.66
CA ILE A 5 -2.97 9.06 -6.34
C ILE A 5 -1.45 9.17 -6.29
N LEU A 6 -0.94 10.35 -5.98
CA LEU A 6 0.50 10.61 -5.86
C LEU A 6 0.83 11.16 -4.47
N VAL A 7 1.58 10.38 -3.70
CA VAL A 7 2.15 10.80 -2.41
C VAL A 7 3.65 11.01 -2.61
N ARG A 8 4.17 12.17 -2.17
CA ARG A 8 5.60 12.55 -2.31
C ARG A 8 6.19 12.88 -0.95
N GLY A 9 7.49 12.58 -0.78
CA GLY A 9 8.26 12.93 0.41
C GLY A 9 9.13 11.77 0.89
N HIS A 10 10.04 12.06 1.82
CA HIS A 10 10.70 11.02 2.61
C HIS A 10 9.76 10.63 3.75
N LEU A 11 9.13 9.47 3.61
CA LEU A 11 8.06 9.01 4.48
C LEU A 11 8.41 7.63 5.02
N THR A 12 8.16 7.44 6.30
CA THR A 12 8.08 6.09 6.88
C THR A 12 6.90 5.33 6.26
N MET A 13 6.93 3.99 6.35
CA MET A 13 5.80 3.16 5.92
C MET A 13 4.51 3.46 6.71
N ALA A 14 4.62 3.99 7.93
CA ALA A 14 3.48 4.39 8.74
C ALA A 14 2.81 5.65 8.17
N GLU A 15 3.60 6.67 7.83
CA GLU A 15 3.10 7.91 7.23
C GLU A 15 2.52 7.66 5.84
N LEU A 16 3.19 6.85 5.01
CA LEU A 16 2.67 6.47 3.69
C LEU A 16 1.30 5.78 3.80
N ARG A 17 1.13 4.89 4.79
CA ARG A 17 -0.14 4.20 5.03
C ARG A 17 -1.23 5.17 5.47
N GLN A 18 -0.93 6.14 6.33
CA GLN A 18 -1.88 7.17 6.75
C GLN A 18 -2.30 8.05 5.58
N ALA A 19 -1.35 8.53 4.77
CA ALA A 19 -1.63 9.37 3.61
C ALA A 19 -2.55 8.66 2.60
N ILE A 20 -2.30 7.37 2.31
CA ILE A 20 -3.17 6.59 1.43
C ILE A 20 -4.57 6.44 2.03
N PHE A 21 -4.69 6.19 3.33
CA PHE A 21 -5.97 6.04 4.00
C PHE A 21 -6.81 7.32 3.94
N GLU A 22 -6.19 8.46 4.21
CA GLU A 22 -6.85 9.77 4.16
C GLU A 22 -7.32 10.11 2.75
N THR A 23 -6.48 9.92 1.72
CA THR A 23 -6.90 10.16 0.33
C THR A 23 -8.07 9.27 -0.08
N LEU A 24 -8.12 8.02 0.37
CA LEU A 24 -9.27 7.15 0.10
C LEU A 24 -10.53 7.66 0.81
N GLY A 25 -10.41 8.16 2.04
CA GLY A 25 -11.51 8.79 2.78
C GLY A 25 -12.04 10.04 2.07
N GLU A 26 -11.17 10.93 1.61
CA GLU A 26 -11.54 12.11 0.81
C GLU A 26 -12.33 11.70 -0.45
N MET A 27 -11.90 10.64 -1.14
CA MET A 27 -12.63 10.13 -2.30
C MET A 27 -14.04 9.61 -1.96
N GLU A 28 -14.21 9.00 -0.80
CA GLU A 28 -15.52 8.52 -0.33
C GLU A 28 -16.44 9.67 0.09
N ASP A 29 -15.90 10.64 0.83
CA ASP A 29 -16.66 11.71 1.47
C ASP A 29 -16.92 12.90 0.54
N GLU A 30 -15.90 13.36 -0.19
CA GLU A 30 -15.99 14.55 -1.05
C GLU A 30 -16.43 14.24 -2.48
N HIS A 31 -16.18 13.02 -2.94
CA HIS A 31 -16.46 12.61 -4.33
C HIS A 31 -17.49 11.48 -4.45
N ALA A 32 -18.04 11.01 -3.33
CA ALA A 32 -19.05 9.96 -3.27
C ALA A 32 -18.65 8.65 -3.99
N ILE A 33 -17.34 8.36 -4.09
CA ILE A 33 -16.83 7.15 -4.73
C ILE A 33 -16.93 6.00 -3.74
N ARG A 34 -17.84 5.04 -3.98
CA ARG A 34 -18.09 3.91 -3.06
C ARG A 34 -17.49 2.57 -3.49
N TYR A 35 -17.07 2.46 -4.75
CA TYR A 35 -16.62 1.19 -5.32
C TYR A 35 -15.43 1.38 -6.25
N SER A 36 -14.49 0.45 -6.18
CA SER A 36 -13.37 0.33 -7.12
C SER A 36 -13.28 -1.10 -7.64
N ARG A 37 -12.88 -1.26 -8.91
CA ARG A 37 -12.56 -2.58 -9.47
C ARG A 37 -11.21 -3.12 -8.97
N GLY A 38 -10.41 -2.28 -8.33
CA GLY A 38 -9.09 -2.62 -7.79
C GLY A 38 -8.13 -1.44 -7.84
N VAL A 39 -6.99 -1.57 -7.17
CA VAL A 39 -5.90 -0.59 -7.18
C VAL A 39 -4.57 -1.31 -7.35
N SER A 40 -3.64 -0.68 -8.06
CA SER A 40 -2.24 -1.11 -8.12
C SER A 40 -1.38 0.00 -7.53
N LEU A 41 -0.62 -0.32 -6.48
CA LEU A 41 0.30 0.61 -5.84
C LEU A 41 1.73 0.21 -6.17
N PHE A 42 2.53 1.19 -6.60
CA PHE A 42 3.96 1.03 -6.83
C PHE A 42 4.70 1.75 -5.72
N ILE A 43 5.46 1.01 -4.92
CA ILE A 43 6.21 1.54 -3.77
C ILE A 43 7.69 1.31 -4.04
N ASN A 44 8.50 2.36 -3.87
CA ASN A 44 9.95 2.31 -3.95
C ASN A 44 10.51 2.47 -2.53
N PRO A 45 10.67 1.37 -1.77
CA PRO A 45 11.11 1.47 -0.39
C PRO A 45 12.56 1.92 -0.31
N THR A 46 12.82 2.81 0.64
CA THR A 46 14.16 3.26 1.00
C THR A 46 14.41 3.00 2.48
N ASP A 47 15.66 3.04 2.90
CA ASP A 47 16.03 3.14 4.32
C ASP A 47 15.93 4.60 4.80
N GLU A 48 16.34 4.85 6.04
CA GLU A 48 16.37 6.19 6.65
C GLU A 48 17.33 7.19 5.96
N PHE A 49 18.26 6.70 5.14
CA PHE A 49 19.21 7.53 4.39
C PHE A 49 18.76 7.79 2.95
N GLY A 50 17.69 7.14 2.52
CA GLY A 50 17.16 7.24 1.15
C GLY A 50 17.74 6.20 0.19
N ASP A 51 18.55 5.26 0.68
CA ASP A 51 19.10 4.19 -0.14
C ASP A 51 18.05 3.13 -0.44
N LYS A 52 18.12 2.54 -1.63
CA LYS A 52 17.13 1.57 -2.11
C LYS A 52 17.17 0.29 -1.27
N VAL A 53 16.01 -0.14 -0.80
CA VAL A 53 15.86 -1.40 -0.06
C VAL A 53 15.38 -2.53 -0.97
N VAL A 54 16.04 -3.70 -0.90
CA VAL A 54 15.55 -4.94 -1.50
C VAL A 54 14.71 -5.69 -0.47
N VAL A 55 13.40 -5.72 -0.68
CA VAL A 55 12.46 -6.42 0.20
C VAL A 55 12.62 -7.93 0.06
N ARG A 56 12.75 -8.64 1.18
CA ARG A 56 12.84 -10.11 1.22
C ARG A 56 11.78 -10.70 2.13
N ASN A 57 11.28 -11.88 1.78
CA ASN A 57 10.36 -12.65 2.62
C ASN A 57 11.11 -13.41 3.73
N ARG A 58 10.38 -14.08 4.62
CA ARG A 58 10.96 -14.86 5.74
C ARG A 58 11.90 -15.98 5.29
N LEU A 59 11.76 -16.46 4.05
CA LEU A 59 12.61 -17.50 3.47
C LEU A 59 13.82 -16.91 2.71
N GLY A 60 14.02 -15.58 2.78
CA GLY A 60 15.10 -14.87 2.09
C GLY A 60 14.85 -14.58 0.61
N GLY A 61 13.71 -14.98 0.05
CA GLY A 61 13.34 -14.71 -1.34
C GLY A 61 12.99 -13.24 -1.57
N VAL A 62 13.40 -12.67 -2.70
CA VAL A 62 13.09 -11.28 -3.06
C VAL A 62 11.60 -11.13 -3.33
N VAL A 63 11.00 -10.11 -2.71
CA VAL A 63 9.59 -9.77 -2.90
C VAL A 63 9.49 -8.74 -4.02
N SER A 64 8.95 -9.14 -5.16
CA SER A 64 8.71 -8.27 -6.31
C SER A 64 7.25 -7.80 -6.43
N ARG A 65 6.32 -8.48 -5.75
CA ARG A 65 4.89 -8.16 -5.78
C ARG A 65 4.20 -8.67 -4.51
N VAL A 66 3.24 -7.88 -4.02
CA VAL A 66 2.27 -8.31 -3.01
C VAL A 66 0.88 -8.26 -3.67
N VAL A 67 0.13 -9.36 -3.60
CA VAL A 67 -1.23 -9.46 -4.16
C VAL A 67 -2.19 -9.81 -3.03
N LYS A 68 -3.29 -9.09 -2.97
CA LYS A 68 -4.41 -9.37 -2.06
C LYS A 68 -5.67 -9.58 -2.90
N ASN A 69 -6.41 -10.65 -2.59
CA ASN A 69 -7.66 -10.99 -3.27
C ASN A 69 -8.82 -10.83 -2.29
N GLY A 70 -9.86 -10.11 -2.71
CA GLY A 70 -11.10 -9.95 -1.93
C GLY A 70 -11.02 -8.86 -0.85
N PRO A 71 -12.03 -8.78 0.04
CA PRO A 71 -12.05 -7.82 1.16
C PRO A 71 -10.83 -8.02 2.06
N TYR A 72 -10.50 -7.01 2.87
CA TYR A 72 -9.44 -7.11 3.86
C TYR A 72 -9.56 -8.43 4.64
N ARG A 73 -8.49 -9.24 4.59
CA ARG A 73 -8.30 -10.39 5.47
C ARG A 73 -7.20 -10.03 6.44
N SER A 74 -7.42 -10.30 7.71
CA SER A 74 -6.39 -10.07 8.73
C SER A 74 -5.13 -10.84 8.36
N ALA A 75 -3.96 -10.26 8.64
CA ALA A 75 -2.70 -10.98 8.51
C ALA A 75 -2.71 -12.28 9.33
N ALA A 76 -3.44 -12.32 10.45
CA ALA A 76 -3.63 -13.52 11.26
C ALA A 76 -4.31 -14.66 10.47
N GLU A 77 -5.37 -14.35 9.72
CA GLU A 77 -6.06 -15.33 8.86
C GLU A 77 -5.20 -15.77 7.68
N GLU A 78 -4.34 -14.89 7.17
CA GLU A 78 -3.42 -15.23 6.07
C GLU A 78 -2.25 -16.09 6.53
N TYR A 79 -1.75 -15.87 7.75
CA TYR A 79 -0.61 -16.59 8.31
C TYR A 79 -0.99 -17.76 9.23
N ASN A 80 -2.30 -18.06 9.42
CA ASN A 80 -2.81 -19.09 10.33
C ASN A 80 -2.21 -19.00 11.75
N ILE A 81 -2.20 -17.79 12.33
CA ILE A 81 -1.70 -17.49 13.69
C ILE A 81 -2.78 -16.85 14.55
#